data_AF-A0A7C4YCD5-F1
#
_entry.id   AF-A0A7C4YCD5-F1
#
_cell.length_a   1.000
_cell.length_b   1.000
_cell.length_c   1.000
_cell.angle_alpha   90.00
_cell.angle_beta   90.00
_cell.angle_gamma   90.00
#
_symmetry.space_group_name_H-M   'P 1'
#
loop_
_entity.id
_entity.type
_entity.pdbx_description
1 polymer ?
#
loop_
_entity_poly.entity_id
_entity_poly.type
_entity_poly.pdbx_seq_one_letter_code
_entity_poly.pdbx_strand_id
1 'polypeptide(L)'
;MKIKCPSCGAEFEKESGFKVLKCPFCGSSIFISDETGTIEKIIPLITFDGARDIFKKNNIQEDFELVYIPFYKVLKDGKEEYIIGIRENNYELKRFIPQGDRISIEKNITELEIKIEKPLSVVFSPFYRTKKGDYLCAVSGKIIRKEYDEGNIKHSNFLPVFIFIISGLLAILIKQNFLKFIIPLILSSSVFLLKDEKYNIN
;
A
#
# COMPACT_ATOMS: atom_id res chain seq x y z
N MET A 1 -24.25 -12.38 9.01
CA MET A 1 -24.10 -13.09 7.72
C MET A 1 -22.68 -13.63 7.59
N LYS A 2 -22.49 -14.74 6.88
CA LYS A 2 -21.16 -15.32 6.64
C LYS A 2 -20.52 -14.73 5.40
N ILE A 3 -19.30 -14.25 5.52
CA ILE A 3 -18.49 -13.72 4.41
C ILE A 3 -17.23 -14.55 4.27
N LYS A 4 -16.89 -14.85 3.02
CA LYS A 4 -15.63 -15.52 2.66
C LYS A 4 -14.60 -14.48 2.24
N CYS A 5 -13.42 -14.52 2.85
CA CYS A 5 -12.31 -13.63 2.52
C CYS A 5 -11.78 -13.95 1.10
N PRO A 6 -11.74 -12.99 0.17
CA PRO A 6 -11.18 -13.22 -1.17
C PRO A 6 -9.66 -13.46 -1.13
N SER A 7 -8.96 -12.98 -0.11
CA SER A 7 -7.50 -13.12 0.01
C SER A 7 -7.05 -14.45 0.58
N CYS A 8 -7.75 -15.01 1.59
CA CYS A 8 -7.33 -16.24 2.27
C CYS A 8 -8.36 -17.37 2.24
N GLY A 9 -9.57 -17.11 1.73
CA GLY A 9 -10.64 -18.10 1.64
C GLY A 9 -11.34 -18.42 2.97
N ALA A 10 -10.93 -17.81 4.09
CA ALA A 10 -11.55 -18.04 5.40
C ALA A 10 -12.97 -17.46 5.47
N GLU A 11 -13.88 -18.18 6.11
CA GLU A 11 -15.26 -17.78 6.32
C GLU A 11 -15.46 -17.28 7.75
N PHE A 12 -16.10 -16.12 7.91
CA PHE A 12 -16.40 -15.55 9.23
C PHE A 12 -17.71 -14.79 9.23
N GLU A 13 -18.28 -14.67 10.43
CA GLU A 13 -19.55 -13.98 10.65
C GLU A 13 -19.32 -12.49 10.84
N LYS A 14 -20.09 -11.67 10.12
CA LYS A 14 -20.13 -10.22 10.27
C LYS A 14 -21.28 -9.82 11.20
N GLU A 15 -20.98 -8.99 12.18
CA GLU A 15 -21.96 -8.17 12.91
C GLU A 15 -22.51 -7.05 12.01
N SER A 16 -23.83 -6.92 11.95
CA SER A 16 -24.53 -5.95 11.10
C SER A 16 -24.06 -4.51 11.39
N GLY A 17 -23.76 -3.74 10.33
CA GLY A 17 -23.41 -2.30 10.42
C GLY A 17 -21.96 -1.94 10.10
N PHE A 18 -21.03 -2.89 10.07
CA PHE A 18 -19.61 -2.59 9.75
C PHE A 18 -19.35 -2.39 8.26
N LYS A 19 -18.64 -1.30 7.95
CA LYS A 19 -18.42 -0.73 6.61
C LYS A 19 -17.10 -1.10 5.91
N VAL A 20 -16.14 -1.57 6.70
CA VAL A 20 -14.91 -2.18 6.23
C VAL A 20 -14.62 -3.25 7.25
N LEU A 21 -14.43 -4.49 6.81
CA LEU A 21 -14.05 -5.57 7.71
C LEU A 21 -12.58 -5.86 7.51
N LYS A 22 -11.80 -5.87 8.59
CA LYS A 22 -10.51 -6.57 8.56
C LYS A 22 -10.79 -8.05 8.74
N CYS A 23 -10.31 -8.87 7.81
CA CYS A 23 -10.35 -10.31 7.98
C CYS A 23 -9.63 -10.66 9.29
N PRO A 24 -10.28 -11.34 10.25
CA PRO A 24 -9.64 -11.69 11.52
C PRO A 24 -8.49 -12.69 11.33
N PHE A 25 -8.45 -13.38 10.20
CA PHE A 25 -7.44 -14.41 9.91
C PHE A 25 -6.19 -13.85 9.23
N CYS A 26 -6.35 -13.07 8.16
CA CYS A 26 -5.21 -12.55 7.38
C CYS A 26 -5.03 -11.03 7.45
N GLY A 27 -5.95 -10.31 8.11
CA GLY A 27 -5.92 -8.86 8.23
C GLY A 27 -6.23 -8.09 6.94
N SER A 28 -6.61 -8.76 5.85
CA SER A 28 -7.02 -8.08 4.60
C SER A 28 -8.26 -7.24 4.81
N SER A 29 -8.31 -6.05 4.22
CA SER A 29 -9.50 -5.19 4.21
C SER A 29 -10.50 -5.73 3.20
N ILE A 30 -11.66 -6.13 3.68
CA ILE A 30 -12.77 -6.67 2.91
C ILE A 30 -13.85 -5.59 2.87
N PHE A 31 -14.13 -5.15 1.65
CA PHE A 31 -15.21 -4.22 1.33
C PHE A 31 -16.39 -5.01 0.79
N ILE A 32 -17.59 -4.55 1.11
CA ILE A 32 -18.83 -5.33 1.09
C ILE A 32 -19.89 -4.28 0.66
N SER A 33 -20.50 -4.38 -0.53
CA SER A 33 -21.52 -3.40 -1.03
C SER A 33 -22.79 -4.09 -1.57
N ASP A 34 -23.95 -3.43 -1.46
CA ASP A 34 -25.27 -4.01 -1.80
C ASP A 34 -25.71 -3.94 -3.26
N GLU A 35 -25.14 -3.06 -4.09
CA GLU A 35 -25.73 -2.80 -5.41
C GLU A 35 -24.67 -2.78 -6.53
N THR A 36 -24.84 -3.71 -7.48
CA THR A 36 -24.44 -3.68 -8.90
C THR A 36 -23.00 -3.26 -9.26
N GLY A 37 -22.00 -3.60 -8.45
CA GLY A 37 -20.61 -3.52 -8.92
C GLY A 37 -20.30 -4.62 -9.93
N THR A 38 -19.68 -4.29 -11.07
CA THR A 38 -19.18 -5.36 -11.98
C THR A 38 -17.97 -6.04 -11.36
N ILE A 39 -17.90 -7.36 -11.49
CA ILE A 39 -16.68 -8.11 -11.21
C ILE A 39 -16.00 -8.41 -12.54
N GLU A 40 -14.78 -7.92 -12.67
CA GLU A 40 -13.97 -8.07 -13.87
C GLU A 40 -12.70 -8.84 -13.52
N LYS A 41 -12.28 -9.70 -14.44
CA LYS A 41 -10.98 -10.37 -14.40
C LYS A 41 -10.16 -9.91 -15.58
N ILE A 42 -8.92 -9.51 -15.34
CA ILE A 42 -7.97 -9.20 -16.41
C ILE A 42 -7.35 -10.49 -16.94
N ILE A 43 -7.29 -10.63 -18.26
CA ILE A 43 -6.65 -11.77 -18.92
C ILE A 43 -5.12 -11.59 -18.87
N PRO A 44 -4.36 -12.58 -18.36
CA PRO A 44 -2.90 -12.52 -18.41
C PRO A 44 -2.40 -12.65 -19.86
N LEU A 45 -1.53 -11.73 -20.28
CA LEU A 45 -0.87 -11.76 -21.59
C LEU A 45 0.46 -12.52 -21.54
N ILE A 46 1.11 -12.51 -20.39
CA ILE A 46 2.40 -13.17 -20.16
C ILE A 46 2.14 -14.58 -19.64
N THR A 47 2.68 -15.57 -20.34
CA THR A 47 2.61 -16.99 -19.95
C THR A 47 3.56 -17.30 -18.80
N PHE A 48 3.42 -18.48 -18.18
CA PHE A 48 4.32 -18.92 -17.12
C PHE A 48 5.78 -18.99 -17.57
N ASP A 49 6.05 -19.44 -18.80
CA ASP A 49 7.42 -19.49 -19.32
C ASP A 49 7.95 -18.07 -19.60
N GLY A 50 7.13 -17.18 -20.15
CA GLY A 50 7.50 -15.77 -20.32
C GLY A 50 7.80 -15.08 -18.99
N ALA A 51 7.03 -15.37 -17.94
CA ALA A 51 7.29 -14.89 -16.59
C ALA A 51 8.62 -15.44 -16.05
N ARG A 52 8.90 -16.73 -16.26
CA ARG A 52 10.16 -17.36 -15.87
C ARG A 52 11.35 -16.67 -16.53
N ASP A 53 11.26 -16.38 -17.82
CA ASP A 53 12.31 -15.69 -18.57
C ASP A 53 12.54 -14.26 -18.07
N ILE A 54 11.46 -13.52 -17.78
CA ILE A 54 11.53 -12.17 -17.21
C ILE A 54 12.19 -12.20 -15.83
N PHE A 55 11.79 -13.12 -14.95
CA PHE A 55 12.40 -13.25 -13.63
C PHE A 55 13.88 -13.62 -13.74
N LYS A 56 14.23 -14.60 -14.59
CA LYS A 56 15.62 -15.00 -14.82
C LYS A 56 16.48 -13.85 -15.33
N LYS A 57 15.98 -13.06 -16.28
CA LYS A 57 16.66 -11.86 -16.80
C LYS A 57 16.88 -10.80 -15.72
N ASN A 58 16.07 -10.79 -14.67
CA ASN A 58 16.17 -9.86 -13.54
C ASN A 58 16.87 -10.47 -12.31
N ASN A 59 17.61 -11.58 -12.50
CA ASN A 59 18.33 -12.30 -11.44
C ASN A 59 17.43 -12.83 -10.31
N ILE A 60 16.17 -13.12 -10.61
CA ILE A 60 15.23 -13.76 -9.69
C ILE A 60 15.11 -15.24 -10.10
N GLN A 61 15.69 -16.13 -9.30
CA GLN A 61 15.71 -17.58 -9.55
C GLN A 61 14.93 -18.30 -8.45
N GLU A 62 13.62 -18.08 -8.42
CA GLU A 62 12.72 -18.62 -7.42
C GLU A 62 11.44 -19.14 -8.07
N ASP A 63 10.78 -20.05 -7.37
CA ASP A 63 9.42 -20.44 -7.71
C ASP A 63 8.47 -19.25 -7.55
N PHE A 64 7.48 -19.20 -8.43
CA PHE A 64 6.43 -18.20 -8.41
C PHE A 64 5.09 -18.83 -8.76
N GLU A 65 4.02 -18.16 -8.35
CA GLU A 65 2.63 -18.58 -8.58
C GLU A 65 1.83 -17.46 -9.24
N LEU A 66 0.85 -17.83 -10.07
CA LEU A 66 -0.11 -16.86 -10.61
C LEU A 66 -1.17 -16.56 -9.55
N VAL A 67 -1.27 -15.30 -9.16
CA VAL A 67 -2.25 -14.78 -8.20
C VAL A 67 -3.08 -13.68 -8.83
N TYR A 68 -4.33 -13.55 -8.41
CA TYR A 68 -5.20 -12.46 -8.81
C TYR A 68 -5.40 -11.51 -7.63
N ILE A 69 -4.96 -10.27 -7.80
CA ILE A 69 -5.05 -9.25 -6.76
C ILE A 69 -6.30 -8.40 -7.06
N PRO A 70 -7.23 -8.27 -6.09
CA PRO A 70 -8.41 -7.42 -6.26
C PRO A 70 -8.03 -5.94 -6.14
N PHE A 71 -8.56 -5.14 -7.06
CA PHE A 71 -8.53 -3.68 -7.03
C PHE A 71 -9.97 -3.16 -7.09
N TYR A 72 -10.39 -2.45 -6.04
CA TYR A 72 -11.68 -1.79 -5.97
C TYR A 72 -11.63 -0.48 -6.73
N LYS A 73 -12.45 -0.35 -7.76
CA LYS A 73 -12.64 0.91 -8.47
C LYS A 73 -13.66 1.74 -7.70
N VAL A 74 -13.26 2.93 -7.26
CA VAL A 74 -14.13 3.88 -6.56
C VAL A 74 -14.19 5.19 -7.34
N LEU A 75 -15.29 5.94 -7.18
CA LEU A 75 -15.38 7.31 -7.67
C LEU A 75 -15.20 8.24 -6.48
N LYS A 76 -14.18 9.08 -6.52
CA LYS A 76 -13.88 10.07 -5.48
C LYS A 76 -13.67 11.42 -6.12
N ASP A 77 -14.44 12.43 -5.71
CA ASP A 77 -14.40 13.78 -6.29
C ASP A 77 -14.55 13.78 -7.82
N GLY A 78 -15.37 12.87 -8.36
CA GLY A 78 -15.58 12.69 -9.80
C GLY A 78 -14.43 12.02 -10.55
N LYS A 79 -13.40 11.53 -9.86
CA LYS A 79 -12.27 10.80 -10.45
C LYS A 79 -12.30 9.33 -10.05
N GLU A 80 -11.92 8.48 -11.00
CA GLU A 80 -11.78 7.05 -10.75
C GLU A 80 -10.47 6.78 -10.00
N GLU A 81 -10.58 6.15 -8.84
CA GLU A 81 -9.44 5.68 -8.06
C GLU A 81 -9.49 4.16 -7.90
N TYR A 82 -8.33 3.53 -7.79
CA TYR A 82 -8.19 2.10 -7.56
C TYR A 82 -7.58 1.86 -6.19
N ILE A 83 -8.27 1.07 -5.37
CA ILE A 83 -7.84 0.70 -4.02
C ILE A 83 -7.51 -0.78 -4.01
N ILE A 84 -6.28 -1.13 -3.64
CA ILE A 84 -5.87 -2.53 -3.52
C ILE A 84 -6.60 -3.24 -2.37
N GLY A 85 -7.08 -4.45 -2.62
CA GLY A 85 -7.86 -5.24 -1.68
C GLY A 85 -7.09 -6.27 -0.84
N ILE A 86 -5.76 -6.24 -0.89
CA ILE A 86 -4.90 -7.07 -0.03
C ILE A 86 -4.12 -6.21 0.94
N ARG A 87 -3.79 -6.78 2.11
CA ARG A 87 -2.86 -6.16 3.05
C ARG A 87 -1.43 -6.37 2.57
N GLU A 88 -0.97 -5.46 1.72
CA GLU A 88 0.41 -5.44 1.21
C GLU A 88 1.05 -4.08 1.51
N ASN A 89 2.31 -4.08 1.93
CA ASN A 89 3.03 -2.85 2.26
C ASN A 89 3.90 -2.33 1.12
N ASN A 90 3.60 -2.75 -0.10
CA ASN A 90 4.33 -2.31 -1.29
C ASN A 90 3.71 -1.02 -1.85
N TYR A 91 4.47 0.08 -1.81
CA TYR A 91 3.99 1.38 -2.27
C TYR A 91 3.65 1.40 -3.77
N GLU A 92 4.46 0.74 -4.60
CA GLU A 92 4.20 0.64 -6.03
C GLU A 92 2.92 -0.14 -6.32
N LEU A 93 2.66 -1.21 -5.57
CA LEU A 93 1.46 -2.02 -5.73
C LEU A 93 0.19 -1.26 -5.27
N LYS A 94 0.29 -0.44 -4.21
CA LYS A 94 -0.81 0.43 -3.75
C LYS A 94 -1.22 1.48 -4.79
N ARG A 95 -0.29 1.89 -5.65
CA ARG A 95 -0.50 2.87 -6.72
C ARG A 95 -0.72 2.22 -8.09
N PHE A 96 -0.79 0.91 -8.13
CA PHE A 96 -0.97 0.18 -9.37
C PHE A 96 -2.37 0.41 -9.92
N ILE A 97 -2.45 0.76 -11.21
CA ILE A 97 -3.71 0.92 -11.94
C ILE A 97 -3.90 -0.33 -12.81
N PRO A 98 -4.97 -1.12 -12.61
CA PRO A 98 -5.24 -2.30 -13.42
C PRO A 98 -5.41 -1.99 -14.91
N GLN A 99 -4.65 -2.69 -15.75
CA GLN A 99 -4.63 -2.53 -17.20
C GLN A 99 -4.72 -3.89 -17.90
N GLY A 100 -5.23 -3.90 -19.14
CA GLY A 100 -5.39 -5.09 -19.97
C GLY A 100 -6.85 -5.44 -20.24
N ASP A 101 -7.02 -6.45 -21.10
CA ASP A 101 -8.34 -6.92 -21.52
C ASP A 101 -9.09 -7.57 -20.36
N ARG A 102 -10.37 -7.23 -20.24
CA ARG A 102 -11.22 -7.61 -19.12
C ARG A 102 -12.36 -8.51 -19.57
N ILE A 103 -12.66 -9.50 -18.75
CA ILE A 103 -13.85 -10.33 -18.87
C ILE A 103 -14.71 -10.15 -17.62
N SER A 104 -16.01 -9.99 -17.81
CA SER A 104 -16.97 -10.03 -16.70
C SER A 104 -17.05 -11.45 -16.16
N ILE A 105 -16.96 -11.60 -14.84
CA ILE A 105 -17.18 -12.89 -14.19
C ILE A 105 -18.66 -12.98 -13.85
N GLU A 106 -19.41 -13.83 -14.54
CA GLU A 106 -20.81 -14.12 -14.18
C GLU A 106 -20.85 -14.99 -12.91
N LYS A 107 -21.26 -14.43 -11.76
CA LYS A 107 -22.14 -15.10 -10.78
C LYS A 107 -22.48 -14.27 -9.53
N ASN A 108 -23.75 -14.43 -9.12
CA ASN A 108 -24.39 -14.19 -7.82
C ASN A 108 -23.44 -13.75 -6.70
N ILE A 109 -23.28 -12.45 -6.55
CA ILE A 109 -22.71 -11.86 -5.34
C ILE A 109 -23.86 -11.77 -4.36
N THR A 110 -23.77 -12.52 -3.25
CA THR A 110 -24.68 -12.32 -2.13
C THR A 110 -24.43 -10.94 -1.55
N GLU A 111 -25.51 -10.16 -1.48
CA GLU A 111 -25.74 -8.83 -0.89
C GLU A 111 -24.94 -8.53 0.37
N LEU A 112 -24.51 -7.27 0.56
CA LEU A 112 -23.49 -6.91 1.53
C LEU A 112 -23.50 -5.40 1.89
N GLU A 113 -24.18 -5.01 2.99
CA GLU A 113 -24.52 -3.57 3.19
C GLU A 113 -23.47 -2.66 3.80
N ILE A 114 -23.11 -1.56 3.07
CA ILE A 114 -22.17 -0.47 3.48
C ILE A 114 -22.38 0.89 2.75
N LYS A 115 -22.32 1.98 3.55
CA LYS A 115 -22.20 3.41 3.17
C LYS A 115 -20.72 3.91 3.15
N ILE A 116 -20.01 3.71 2.04
CA ILE A 116 -18.96 4.61 1.50
C ILE A 116 -19.52 5.13 0.16
N GLU A 117 -18.99 6.19 -0.46
CA GLU A 117 -19.23 6.40 -1.90
C GLU A 117 -18.93 5.09 -2.64
N LYS A 118 -19.98 4.51 -3.22
CA LYS A 118 -20.08 3.09 -3.60
C LYS A 118 -18.90 2.69 -4.54
N PRO A 119 -18.16 1.59 -4.29
CA PRO A 119 -17.22 1.09 -5.29
C PRO A 119 -17.99 0.71 -6.55
N LEU A 120 -17.56 1.23 -7.69
CA LEU A 120 -18.18 1.02 -9.00
C LEU A 120 -17.96 -0.40 -9.52
N SER A 121 -16.78 -0.98 -9.27
CA SER A 121 -16.43 -2.33 -9.73
C SER A 121 -15.26 -2.92 -8.95
N VAL A 122 -15.06 -4.23 -9.09
CA VAL A 122 -13.86 -4.94 -8.61
C VAL A 122 -13.14 -5.52 -9.80
N VAL A 123 -11.86 -5.19 -9.94
CA VAL A 123 -10.99 -5.68 -11.01
C VAL A 123 -9.93 -6.61 -10.42
N PHE A 124 -9.95 -7.88 -10.83
CA PHE A 124 -8.94 -8.87 -10.46
C PHE A 124 -7.79 -8.82 -11.47
N SER A 125 -6.66 -8.24 -11.04
CA SER A 125 -5.46 -8.10 -11.86
C SER A 125 -4.50 -9.28 -11.65
N PRO A 126 -4.02 -9.95 -12.71
CA PRO A 126 -3.11 -11.09 -12.61
C PRO A 126 -1.66 -10.67 -12.37
N PHE A 127 -1.02 -11.33 -11.41
CA PHE A 127 0.41 -11.18 -11.11
C PHE A 127 1.06 -12.54 -10.90
N TYR A 128 2.31 -12.68 -11.31
CA TYR A 128 3.16 -13.75 -10.81
C TYR A 128 3.85 -13.29 -9.54
N ARG A 129 3.67 -14.02 -8.43
CA ARG A 129 4.22 -13.70 -7.12
C ARG A 129 5.30 -14.69 -6.72
N THR A 130 6.48 -14.19 -6.34
CA THR A 130 7.57 -15.03 -5.80
C THR A 130 7.38 -15.28 -4.30
N LYS A 131 8.08 -16.27 -3.75
CA LYS A 131 8.09 -16.54 -2.30
C LYS A 131 8.62 -15.35 -1.48
N LYS A 132 9.56 -14.58 -2.02
CA LYS A 132 10.08 -13.35 -1.38
C LYS A 132 9.12 -12.15 -1.45
N GLY A 133 8.04 -12.26 -2.23
CA GLY A 133 7.01 -11.22 -2.34
C GLY A 133 7.26 -10.21 -3.46
N ASP A 134 8.09 -10.55 -4.45
CA ASP A 134 8.14 -9.79 -5.69
C ASP A 134 6.92 -10.13 -6.55
N TYR A 135 6.37 -9.12 -7.21
CA TYR A 135 5.23 -9.27 -8.11
C TYR A 135 5.67 -8.93 -9.53
N LEU A 136 5.24 -9.73 -10.50
CA LEU A 136 5.36 -9.44 -11.92
C LEU A 136 3.96 -9.31 -12.50
N CYS A 137 3.61 -8.12 -13.01
CA CYS A 137 2.31 -7.94 -13.67
C CYS A 137 2.22 -8.84 -14.90
N ALA A 138 1.24 -9.74 -14.93
CA ALA A 138 1.09 -10.70 -16.01
C ALA A 138 0.53 -10.09 -17.32
N VAL A 139 0.34 -8.78 -17.37
CA VAL A 139 -0.05 -8.02 -18.57
C VAL A 139 1.12 -7.20 -19.09
N SER A 140 1.67 -6.33 -18.25
CA SER A 140 2.71 -5.37 -18.67
C SER A 140 4.14 -5.90 -18.56
N GLY A 141 4.35 -6.99 -17.81
CA GLY A 141 5.70 -7.48 -17.51
C GLY A 141 6.48 -6.60 -16.53
N LYS A 142 5.84 -5.61 -15.92
CA LYS A 142 6.45 -4.78 -14.89
C LYS A 142 6.69 -5.60 -13.63
N ILE A 143 7.93 -5.60 -13.15
CA ILE A 143 8.29 -6.14 -11.83
C ILE A 143 8.07 -5.05 -10.78
N ILE A 144 7.37 -5.40 -9.72
CA ILE A 144 7.18 -4.65 -8.49
C ILE A 144 7.88 -5.45 -7.41
N ARG A 145 9.06 -4.98 -7.00
CA ARG A 145 9.85 -5.66 -5.98
C ARG A 145 9.27 -5.40 -4.61
N LYS A 146 9.31 -6.39 -3.72
CA LYS A 146 9.01 -6.12 -2.31
C LYS A 146 9.99 -5.06 -1.82
N GLU A 147 9.47 -4.00 -1.22
CA GLU A 147 10.33 -3.14 -0.40
C GLU A 147 10.92 -4.05 0.67
N TYR A 148 12.22 -4.33 0.57
CA TYR A 148 12.92 -4.85 1.72
C TYR A 148 12.73 -3.79 2.79
N ASP A 149 12.06 -4.15 3.88
CA ASP A 149 12.27 -3.47 5.14
C ASP A 149 13.78 -3.64 5.39
N GLU A 150 14.57 -2.67 4.92
CA GLU A 150 15.81 -2.31 5.55
C GLU A 150 15.40 -1.95 6.97
N GLY A 151 15.33 -2.97 7.83
CA GLY A 151 15.10 -2.80 9.25
C GLY A 151 16.09 -1.74 9.70
N ASN A 152 15.59 -0.56 10.04
CA ASN A 152 16.37 0.63 10.29
C ASN A 152 17.14 1.18 9.07
N ILE A 153 16.45 1.86 8.15
CA ILE A 153 16.88 3.25 7.96
C ILE A 153 16.56 3.91 9.30
N LYS A 154 17.53 3.86 10.24
CA LYS A 154 17.64 4.91 11.25
C LYS A 154 17.52 6.17 10.42
N HIS A 155 16.37 6.85 10.47
CA HIS A 155 16.29 8.22 10.02
C HIS A 155 17.44 8.89 10.72
N SER A 156 18.53 9.10 9.97
CA SER A 156 19.81 9.34 10.60
C SER A 156 19.58 10.57 11.45
N ASN A 157 19.91 10.50 12.74
CA ASN A 157 19.94 11.67 13.62
C ASN A 157 20.93 12.75 13.11
N PHE A 158 21.41 12.64 11.87
CA PHE A 158 22.28 13.56 11.17
C PHE A 158 21.63 14.93 10.99
N LEU A 159 20.34 15.02 10.66
CA LEU A 159 19.68 16.31 10.48
C LEU A 159 19.67 17.18 11.77
N PRO A 160 19.25 16.67 12.94
CA PRO A 160 19.33 17.45 14.18
C PRO A 160 20.79 17.75 14.56
N VAL A 161 21.72 16.79 14.40
CA VAL A 161 23.14 17.02 14.71
C VAL A 161 23.75 18.13 13.85
N PHE A 162 23.43 18.18 12.55
CA PHE A 162 23.92 19.22 11.65
C PHE A 162 23.37 20.61 12.01
N ILE A 163 22.09 20.69 12.40
CA ILE A 163 21.46 21.95 12.88
C ILE A 163 22.10 22.41 14.20
N PHE A 164 22.43 21.50 15.11
CA PHE A 164 23.15 21.82 16.34
C PHE A 164 24.56 22.35 16.07
N ILE A 165 25.30 21.76 15.13
CA ILE A 165 26.65 22.20 14.78
C ILE A 165 26.61 23.58 14.11
N ILE A 166 25.71 23.78 13.15
CA ILE A 166 25.53 25.08 12.46
C ILE A 166 25.09 26.17 13.44
N SER A 167 24.12 25.88 14.31
CA SER A 167 23.67 26.87 15.32
C SER A 167 24.76 27.20 16.34
N GLY A 168 25.58 26.22 16.74
CA GLY A 168 26.75 26.45 17.58
C GLY A 168 27.80 27.36 16.92
N LEU A 169 28.10 27.13 15.63
CA LEU A 169 29.02 27.98 14.87
C LEU A 169 28.49 29.42 14.70
N LEU A 170 27.18 29.58 14.43
CA LEU A 170 26.53 30.88 14.35
C LEU A 170 26.52 31.63 15.69
N ALA A 171 26.40 30.92 16.82
CA ALA A 171 26.42 31.53 18.15
C ALA A 171 27.79 32.16 18.50
N ILE A 172 28.90 31.68 17.91
CA ILE A 172 30.24 32.26 18.11
C ILE A 172 30.30 33.72 17.60
N LEU A 173 29.53 34.04 16.56
CA LEU A 173 29.50 35.37 15.95
C LEU A 173 28.69 36.39 16.75
N ILE A 174 27.94 35.96 17.77
CA ILE A 174 27.09 36.83 18.59
C ILE A 174 27.93 37.50 19.67
N LYS A 175 27.98 38.84 19.68
CA LYS A 175 28.83 39.61 20.61
C LYS A 175 28.33 39.58 22.07
N GLN A 176 27.04 39.37 22.30
CA GLN A 176 26.44 39.33 23.65
C GLN A 176 26.48 37.91 24.24
N ASN A 177 27.09 37.76 25.41
CA ASN A 177 27.39 36.46 25.99
C ASN A 177 26.15 35.64 26.41
N PHE A 178 25.04 36.26 26.80
CA PHE A 178 23.85 35.52 27.24
C PHE A 178 23.04 34.92 26.07
N LEU A 179 23.00 35.60 24.92
CA LEU A 179 22.31 35.12 23.71
C LEU A 179 22.95 33.89 23.08
N LYS A 180 24.25 33.67 23.32
CA LYS A 180 24.99 32.48 22.84
C LYS A 180 24.40 31.17 23.35
N PHE A 181 23.78 31.19 24.53
CA PHE A 181 23.21 30.00 25.15
C PHE A 181 21.71 29.84 24.88
N ILE A 182 20.98 30.97 24.78
CA ILE A 182 19.52 30.94 24.63
C ILE A 182 19.10 30.51 23.21
N ILE A 183 19.76 31.03 22.17
CA ILE A 183 19.35 30.78 20.78
C ILE A 183 19.45 29.29 20.37
N PRO A 184 20.55 28.56 20.66
CA PRO A 184 20.63 27.13 20.35
C PRO A 184 19.61 26.29 21.12
N LEU A 185 19.27 26.68 22.35
CA LEU A 185 18.31 25.98 23.18
C LEU A 185 16.87 26.10 22.64
N ILE A 186 16.49 27.29 22.16
CA ILE A 186 15.17 27.52 21.55
C ILE A 186 15.08 26.79 20.20
N LEU A 187 16.11 26.90 19.35
CA LEU A 187 16.11 26.26 18.03
C LEU A 187 16.06 24.73 18.14
N SER A 188 16.78 24.14 19.10
CA SER A 188 16.74 22.69 19.30
C SER A 188 15.41 22.18 19.83
N SER A 189 14.77 22.91 20.74
CA SER A 189 13.42 22.58 21.23
C SER A 189 12.37 22.65 20.12
N SER A 190 12.47 23.65 19.25
CA SER A 190 11.56 23.82 18.11
C SER A 190 11.64 22.66 17.10
N VAL A 191 12.85 22.16 16.82
CA VAL A 191 13.08 21.02 15.92
C VAL A 191 12.53 19.72 16.52
N PHE A 192 12.58 19.57 17.85
CA PHE A 192 12.01 18.41 18.53
C PHE A 192 10.49 18.36 18.44
N LEU A 193 9.82 19.51 18.62
CA LEU A 193 8.35 19.61 18.53
C LEU A 193 7.81 19.35 17.11
N LEU A 194 8.50 19.82 16.08
CA LEU A 194 8.13 19.55 14.68
C LEU A 194 8.30 18.07 14.29
N LYS A 195 9.12 17.32 15.01
CA LYS A 195 9.28 15.88 14.79
C LYS A 195 8.05 15.12 15.30
N ASP A 196 7.52 15.48 16.46
CA ASP A 196 6.37 14.79 17.07
C ASP A 196 5.06 14.98 16.26
N GLU A 197 4.85 16.14 15.62
CA GLU A 197 3.67 16.35 14.75
C GLU A 197 3.66 15.44 13.51
N LYS A 198 4.83 15.10 12.96
CA LYS A 198 4.94 14.23 11.78
C LYS A 198 4.65 12.75 12.07
N TYR A 199 4.71 12.34 13.35
CA TYR A 199 4.46 10.95 13.78
C TYR A 199 3.03 10.74 14.33
N ASN A 200 2.23 11.80 14.47
CA ASN A 200 0.84 11.73 14.95
C ASN A 200 -0.23 11.78 13.85
N ILE A 201 0.16 11.67 12.57
CA ILE A 201 -0.77 11.47 11.47
C ILE A 201 -0.93 9.96 11.25
N ASN A 202 -1.80 9.33 12.05
CA ASN A 202 -2.34 7.99 11.83
C ASN A 202 -3.85 8.08 11.67
#